data_AF-A0AAP9R1G1-F1
#
_entry.id   AF-A0AAP9R1G1-F1
#
_cell.length_a   1.000
_cell.length_b   1.000
_cell.length_c   1.000
_cell.angle_alpha   90.00
_cell.angle_beta   90.00
_cell.angle_gamma   90.00
#
_symmetry.space_group_name_H-M   'P 1'
#
loop_
_entity.id
_entity.type
_entity.pdbx_description
1 polymer ?
#
loop_
_entity_poly.entity_id
_entity_poly.type
_entity_poly.pdbx_seq_one_letter_code
_entity_poly.pdbx_strand_id
1 'polypeptide(L)'
;MNSTSAIDSALEAFSVSNAVNGNKGPIAALLVINRHALERQRAGTLDWPLNSDDWKTGKQGQVKGLGGPATQKVLAEHGIERILASEGGRTSRGSMQLMLGYIELLNNYHQIHGSIDLSRCECFWINKAKEYFEKRPFVLSIDPQWGVRRAIRHLLAQAQNRQNEGAGTRFVGTLMQHMVGAKLDVLLGEGKITHHHSNQNDSGSCRSGDFDYEDMVLHVTNLPTEALLSKCIANLEGGFKPLVITSSKGAFVLETLLENFGNGLYDGRVDILEFEQFIASNVIELGRFNAAGRKASLTKIIEAYNRIIVTVEYDLSMKIELGEK
;
A
#
# COMPACT_ATOMS: atom_id res chain seq x y z
N MET A 1 -20.74 -17.40 -5.64
CA MET A 1 -21.40 -16.90 -6.86
C MET A 1 -22.46 -15.91 -6.42
N ASN A 2 -22.11 -14.61 -6.34
CA ASN A 2 -23.05 -13.60 -5.87
C ASN A 2 -23.93 -13.18 -7.06
N SER A 3 -25.24 -13.33 -6.93
CA SER A 3 -26.20 -12.79 -7.87
C SER A 3 -26.03 -11.26 -7.92
N THR A 4 -25.37 -10.78 -8.97
CA THR A 4 -25.25 -9.36 -9.30
C THR A 4 -26.65 -8.81 -9.48
N SER A 5 -27.03 -7.80 -8.69
CA SER A 5 -28.35 -7.18 -8.88
C SER A 5 -28.37 -6.32 -10.12
N ALA A 6 -29.57 -6.04 -10.63
CA ALA A 6 -29.76 -5.13 -11.76
C ALA A 6 -29.15 -3.73 -11.50
N ILE A 7 -29.13 -3.23 -10.25
CA ILE A 7 -28.50 -1.93 -9.92
C ILE A 7 -26.98 -2.01 -9.98
N ASP A 8 -26.36 -3.12 -9.55
CA ASP A 8 -24.89 -3.27 -9.63
C ASP A 8 -24.41 -3.23 -11.08
N SER A 9 -25.16 -3.81 -12.02
CA SER A 9 -24.85 -3.73 -13.46
C SER A 9 -24.96 -2.31 -14.01
N ALA A 10 -25.96 -1.54 -13.58
CA ALA A 10 -26.10 -0.14 -13.97
C ALA A 10 -24.98 0.73 -13.38
N LEU A 11 -24.61 0.50 -12.12
CA LEU A 11 -23.49 1.16 -11.46
C LEU A 11 -22.14 0.80 -12.09
N GLU A 12 -21.95 -0.44 -12.54
CA GLU A 12 -20.75 -0.84 -13.27
C GLU A 12 -20.66 -0.17 -14.63
N ALA A 13 -21.75 -0.13 -15.40
CA ALA A 13 -21.77 0.59 -16.67
C ALA A 13 -21.43 2.07 -16.47
N PHE A 14 -22.01 2.70 -15.44
CA PHE A 14 -21.71 4.08 -15.08
C PHE A 14 -20.23 4.28 -14.68
N SER A 15 -19.67 3.35 -13.90
CA SER A 15 -18.28 3.43 -13.42
C SER A 15 -17.28 3.34 -14.57
N VAL A 16 -17.56 2.54 -15.59
CA VAL A 16 -16.77 2.42 -16.82
C VAL A 16 -16.88 3.70 -17.65
N SER A 17 -18.10 4.16 -17.95
CA SER A 17 -18.33 5.33 -18.81
C SER A 17 -17.77 6.64 -18.25
N ASN A 18 -17.66 6.73 -16.92
CA ASN A 18 -17.18 7.95 -16.23
C ASN A 18 -15.74 7.81 -15.68
N ALA A 19 -14.98 6.80 -16.11
CA ALA A 19 -13.59 6.56 -15.69
C ALA A 19 -13.41 6.54 -14.16
N VAL A 20 -14.37 5.97 -13.45
CA VAL A 20 -14.36 5.84 -11.98
C VAL A 20 -13.44 4.70 -11.55
N ASN A 21 -13.43 3.61 -12.32
CA ASN A 21 -12.64 2.43 -12.03
C ASN A 21 -11.14 2.78 -11.92
N GLY A 22 -10.54 2.48 -10.76
CA GLY A 22 -9.13 2.77 -10.50
C GLY A 22 -8.80 4.24 -10.17
N ASN A 23 -9.79 5.11 -9.98
CA ASN A 23 -9.57 6.54 -9.69
C ASN A 23 -10.13 6.95 -8.31
N LYS A 24 -9.24 7.32 -7.37
CA LYS A 24 -9.61 7.71 -6.00
C LYS A 24 -10.56 8.90 -5.92
N GLY A 25 -10.42 9.88 -6.82
CA GLY A 25 -11.21 11.12 -6.78
C GLY A 25 -12.71 10.88 -7.04
N PRO A 26 -13.08 10.30 -8.19
CA PRO A 26 -14.45 9.91 -8.50
C PRO A 26 -15.06 8.93 -7.49
N ILE A 27 -14.31 7.91 -7.04
CA ILE A 27 -14.81 6.96 -6.03
C ILE A 27 -15.15 7.70 -4.72
N ALA A 28 -14.26 8.58 -4.25
CA ALA A 28 -14.50 9.39 -3.05
C ALA A 28 -15.73 10.29 -3.20
N ALA A 29 -15.90 10.93 -4.36
CA ALA A 29 -17.05 11.81 -4.63
C ALA A 29 -18.37 11.02 -4.61
N LEU A 30 -18.43 9.88 -5.29
CA LEU A 30 -19.64 9.05 -5.38
C LEU A 30 -20.06 8.46 -4.04
N LEU A 31 -19.09 8.09 -3.18
CA LEU A 31 -19.38 7.67 -1.80
C LEU A 31 -20.14 8.74 -1.03
N VAL A 32 -19.66 9.99 -1.08
CA VAL A 32 -20.29 11.11 -0.35
C VAL A 32 -21.64 11.49 -0.96
N ILE A 33 -21.74 11.55 -2.30
CA ILE A 33 -23.00 11.86 -3.00
C ILE A 33 -24.07 10.82 -2.66
N ASN A 34 -23.72 9.53 -2.71
CA ASN A 34 -24.62 8.44 -2.35
C ASN A 34 -24.99 8.47 -0.86
N ARG A 35 -24.02 8.71 0.02
CA ARG A 35 -24.27 8.81 1.47
C ARG A 35 -25.29 9.90 1.77
N HIS A 36 -25.21 11.06 1.14
CA HIS A 36 -26.21 12.12 1.30
C HIS A 36 -27.61 11.70 0.86
N ALA A 37 -27.73 10.99 -0.27
CA ALA A 37 -29.02 10.46 -0.71
C ALA A 37 -29.59 9.44 0.30
N LEU A 38 -28.74 8.54 0.78
CA LEU A 38 -29.09 7.52 1.77
C LEU A 38 -29.50 8.13 3.12
N GLU A 39 -28.81 9.16 3.59
CA GLU A 39 -29.16 9.87 4.83
C GLU A 39 -30.51 10.58 4.72
N ARG A 40 -30.78 11.23 3.58
CA ARG A 40 -32.11 11.82 3.30
C ARG A 40 -33.20 10.76 3.22
N GLN A 41 -32.92 9.60 2.61
CA GLN A 41 -33.86 8.48 2.56
C GLN A 41 -34.19 7.99 3.97
N ARG A 42 -33.16 7.81 4.82
CA ARG A 42 -33.32 7.40 6.23
C ARG A 42 -34.08 8.43 7.06
N ALA A 43 -33.92 9.71 6.76
CA ALA A 43 -34.64 10.80 7.41
C ALA A 43 -36.08 11.01 6.88
N GLY A 44 -36.49 10.29 5.83
CA GLY A 44 -37.80 10.47 5.19
C GLY A 44 -37.95 11.81 4.44
N THR A 45 -36.84 12.43 4.03
CA THR A 45 -36.81 13.73 3.34
C THR A 45 -36.31 13.63 1.89
N LEU A 46 -36.27 12.41 1.35
CA LEU A 46 -35.85 12.16 -0.02
C LEU A 46 -37.08 12.04 -0.93
N ASP A 47 -37.24 13.00 -1.83
CA ASP A 47 -38.30 13.02 -2.83
C ASP A 47 -37.75 12.64 -4.21
N TRP A 48 -38.49 11.80 -4.93
CA TRP A 48 -38.16 11.39 -6.31
C TRP A 48 -39.03 12.15 -7.32
N PRO A 49 -38.48 12.54 -8.49
CA PRO A 49 -37.08 12.42 -8.89
C PRO A 49 -36.18 13.38 -8.10
N LEU A 50 -34.95 12.95 -7.83
CA LEU A 50 -33.94 13.75 -7.15
C LEU A 50 -33.61 15.00 -7.96
N ASN A 51 -33.61 16.15 -7.30
CA ASN A 51 -33.14 17.40 -7.91
C ASN A 51 -31.63 17.56 -7.68
N SER A 52 -30.84 17.60 -8.76
CA SER A 52 -29.38 17.78 -8.66
C SER A 52 -28.93 19.06 -7.94
N ASP A 53 -29.75 20.11 -7.90
CA ASP A 53 -29.42 21.36 -7.20
C ASP A 53 -29.27 21.16 -5.69
N ASP A 54 -29.91 20.14 -5.12
CA ASP A 54 -29.82 19.78 -3.71
C ASP A 54 -28.42 19.30 -3.30
N TRP A 55 -27.62 18.88 -4.28
CA TRP A 55 -26.22 18.46 -4.12
C TRP A 55 -25.24 19.57 -4.49
N LYS A 56 -25.67 20.79 -4.81
CA LYS A 56 -24.80 21.93 -5.13
C LYS A 56 -24.62 22.86 -3.92
N THR A 57 -23.50 23.58 -3.85
CA THR A 57 -23.33 24.67 -2.89
C THR A 57 -23.96 25.97 -3.40
N GLY A 58 -24.48 26.81 -2.49
CA GLY A 58 -25.31 27.97 -2.84
C GLY A 58 -24.61 29.09 -3.62
N LYS A 59 -23.27 29.15 -3.62
CA LYS A 59 -22.48 29.99 -4.52
C LYS A 59 -21.24 29.18 -4.94
N GLN A 60 -21.12 28.93 -6.24
CA GLN A 60 -20.06 28.20 -6.95
C GLN A 60 -20.34 26.72 -7.26
N GLY A 61 -19.97 26.30 -8.48
CA GLY A 61 -20.16 24.94 -9.02
C GLY A 61 -19.30 23.89 -8.32
N GLN A 62 -19.60 23.62 -7.05
CA GLN A 62 -19.05 22.53 -6.26
C GLN A 62 -20.17 21.69 -5.68
N VAL A 63 -19.88 20.40 -5.48
CA VAL A 63 -20.80 19.45 -4.86
C VAL A 63 -20.75 19.62 -3.34
N LYS A 64 -21.93 19.74 -2.73
CA LYS A 64 -22.13 19.93 -1.29
C LYS A 64 -21.55 18.76 -0.50
N GLY A 65 -20.78 19.07 0.54
CA GLY A 65 -20.24 18.10 1.50
C GLY A 65 -19.07 17.26 1.01
N LEU A 66 -18.57 17.45 -0.22
CA LEU A 66 -17.33 16.79 -0.64
C LEU A 66 -16.13 17.23 0.19
N GLY A 67 -15.34 16.25 0.63
CA GLY A 67 -14.10 16.47 1.36
C GLY A 67 -13.52 15.18 1.92
N GLY A 68 -12.21 15.21 2.19
CA GLY A 68 -11.49 14.08 2.79
C GLY A 68 -12.16 13.55 4.06
N PRO A 69 -12.52 14.42 5.05
CA PRO A 69 -13.19 13.96 6.26
C PRO A 69 -14.53 13.27 6.02
N ALA A 70 -15.34 13.76 5.08
CA ALA A 70 -16.62 13.14 4.74
C ALA A 70 -16.42 11.77 4.10
N THR A 71 -15.47 11.64 3.17
CA THR A 71 -15.12 10.36 2.54
C THR A 71 -14.61 9.38 3.60
N GLN A 72 -13.72 9.83 4.49
CA GLN A 72 -13.13 9.00 5.53
C GLN A 72 -14.18 8.50 6.52
N LYS A 73 -15.16 9.33 6.88
CA LYS A 73 -16.28 8.92 7.74
C LYS A 73 -17.04 7.73 7.13
N VAL A 74 -17.39 7.83 5.85
CA VAL A 74 -18.09 6.74 5.13
C VAL A 74 -17.24 5.47 5.09
N LEU A 75 -15.94 5.59 4.80
CA LEU A 75 -15.03 4.43 4.77
C LEU A 75 -14.86 3.77 6.15
N ALA A 76 -14.70 4.55 7.22
CA ALA A 76 -14.54 4.05 8.58
C ALA A 76 -15.77 3.26 9.06
N GLU A 77 -16.98 3.71 8.70
CA GLU A 77 -18.24 2.99 8.99
C GLU A 77 -18.30 1.60 8.32
N HIS A 78 -17.49 1.37 7.28
CA HIS A 78 -17.36 0.10 6.57
C HIS A 78 -16.05 -0.65 6.91
N GLY A 79 -15.38 -0.27 8.01
CA GLY A 79 -14.16 -0.91 8.50
C GLY A 79 -12.90 -0.58 7.69
N ILE A 80 -12.90 0.50 6.92
CA ILE A 80 -11.75 0.93 6.11
C ILE A 80 -11.12 2.17 6.75
N GLU A 81 -9.97 1.99 7.38
CA GLU A 81 -9.22 3.08 8.01
C GLU A 81 -8.27 3.80 7.04
N ARG A 82 -7.96 3.20 5.88
CA ARG A 82 -7.07 3.78 4.86
C ARG A 82 -7.69 5.02 4.21
N ILE A 83 -6.89 6.07 4.02
CA ILE A 83 -7.32 7.30 3.35
C ILE A 83 -7.40 7.07 1.84
N LEU A 84 -8.60 7.22 1.27
CA LEU A 84 -8.81 7.08 -0.17
C LEU A 84 -8.33 8.33 -0.94
N ALA A 85 -8.75 9.53 -0.51
CA ALA A 85 -8.36 10.80 -1.12
C ALA A 85 -8.41 11.93 -0.08
N SER A 86 -7.28 12.57 0.21
CA SER A 86 -7.18 13.64 1.21
C SER A 86 -8.09 14.84 0.91
N GLU A 87 -8.34 15.12 -0.37
CA GLU A 87 -9.26 16.17 -0.81
C GLU A 87 -10.70 15.69 -1.02
N GLY A 88 -10.98 14.38 -0.92
CA GLY A 88 -12.32 13.80 -1.09
C GLY A 88 -12.99 14.09 -2.45
N GLY A 89 -12.18 14.13 -3.52
CA GLY A 89 -12.70 14.32 -4.88
C GLY A 89 -13.16 15.74 -5.22
N ARG A 90 -12.76 16.77 -4.44
CA ARG A 90 -13.13 18.20 -4.61
C ARG A 90 -12.54 18.87 -5.86
N THR A 91 -12.79 18.33 -7.05
CA THR A 91 -12.47 19.02 -8.32
C THR A 91 -13.74 19.68 -8.87
N SER A 92 -13.72 21.00 -9.11
CA SER A 92 -14.94 21.77 -9.43
C SER A 92 -15.65 21.32 -10.72
N ARG A 93 -14.91 20.97 -11.78
CA ARG A 93 -15.53 20.50 -13.04
C ARG A 93 -15.87 19.01 -13.04
N GLY A 94 -14.92 18.16 -12.64
CA GLY A 94 -15.06 16.71 -12.70
C GLY A 94 -16.11 16.15 -11.73
N SER A 95 -16.07 16.59 -10.46
CA SER A 95 -17.04 16.10 -9.47
C SER A 95 -18.48 16.55 -9.74
N MET A 96 -18.65 17.73 -10.35
CA MET A 96 -19.97 18.24 -10.74
C MET A 96 -20.59 17.40 -11.85
N GLN A 97 -19.84 17.12 -12.92
CA GLN A 97 -20.33 16.27 -14.01
C GLN A 97 -20.67 14.86 -13.49
N LEU A 98 -19.82 14.32 -12.62
CA LEU A 98 -20.03 13.02 -12.01
C LEU A 98 -21.29 12.99 -11.12
N MET A 99 -21.53 14.06 -10.34
CA MET A 99 -22.73 14.20 -9.53
C MET A 99 -23.99 14.26 -10.40
N LEU A 100 -23.98 15.08 -11.44
CA LEU A 100 -25.11 15.21 -12.36
C LEU A 100 -25.45 13.85 -13.00
N GLY A 101 -24.44 13.17 -13.55
CA GLY A 101 -24.64 11.86 -14.17
C GLY A 101 -25.10 10.78 -13.18
N TYR A 102 -24.60 10.81 -11.93
CA TYR A 102 -25.01 9.83 -10.93
C TYR A 102 -26.45 10.05 -10.47
N ILE A 103 -26.87 11.31 -10.27
CA ILE A 103 -28.25 11.64 -9.94
C ILE A 103 -29.19 11.26 -11.09
N GLU A 104 -28.80 11.50 -12.34
CA GLU A 104 -29.55 11.07 -13.52
C GLU A 104 -29.68 9.53 -13.59
N LEU A 105 -28.60 8.79 -13.33
CA LEU A 105 -28.62 7.33 -13.24
C LEU A 105 -29.64 6.85 -12.20
N LEU A 106 -29.62 7.43 -11.00
CA LEU A 106 -30.54 7.08 -9.92
C LEU A 106 -32.00 7.40 -10.31
N ASN A 107 -32.26 8.57 -10.90
CA ASN A 107 -33.61 8.95 -11.32
C ASN A 107 -34.16 7.99 -12.39
N ASN A 108 -33.36 7.68 -13.42
CA ASN A 108 -33.75 6.77 -14.49
C ASN A 108 -34.02 5.36 -13.95
N TYR A 109 -33.15 4.85 -13.06
CA TYR A 109 -33.36 3.54 -12.47
C TYR A 109 -34.62 3.51 -11.59
N HIS A 110 -34.87 4.55 -10.79
CA HIS A 110 -36.06 4.64 -9.94
C HIS A 110 -37.34 4.68 -10.77
N GLN A 111 -37.33 5.41 -11.90
CA GLN A 111 -38.46 5.47 -12.81
C GLN A 111 -38.81 4.10 -13.41
N ILE A 112 -37.81 3.28 -13.74
CA ILE A 112 -38.01 1.95 -14.35
C ILE A 112 -38.42 0.90 -13.30
N HIS A 113 -37.81 0.94 -12.11
CA HIS A 113 -37.93 -0.13 -11.11
C HIS A 113 -38.80 0.23 -9.90
N GLY A 114 -39.23 1.48 -9.75
CA GLY A 114 -40.10 1.98 -8.67
C GLY A 114 -39.45 2.12 -7.29
N SER A 115 -38.27 1.54 -7.06
CA SER A 115 -37.50 1.69 -5.82
C SER A 115 -36.01 1.48 -6.04
N ILE A 116 -35.18 2.05 -5.16
CA ILE A 116 -33.72 1.91 -5.16
C ILE A 116 -33.21 1.61 -3.75
N ASP A 117 -32.37 0.59 -3.66
CA ASP A 117 -31.59 0.30 -2.46
C ASP A 117 -30.29 1.12 -2.47
N LEU A 118 -30.32 2.31 -1.86
CA LEU A 118 -29.17 3.20 -1.76
C LEU A 118 -28.07 2.64 -0.83
N SER A 119 -28.41 1.71 0.08
CA SER A 119 -27.41 1.02 0.90
C SER A 119 -26.60 0.05 0.05
N ARG A 120 -27.25 -0.65 -0.90
CA ARG A 120 -26.55 -1.47 -1.89
C ARG A 120 -25.67 -0.64 -2.82
N CYS A 121 -26.14 0.52 -3.29
CA CYS A 121 -25.31 1.44 -4.07
C CYS A 121 -24.07 1.88 -3.29
N GLU A 122 -24.21 2.12 -1.98
CA GLU A 122 -23.07 2.45 -1.12
C GLU A 122 -22.07 1.29 -1.03
N CYS A 123 -22.57 0.08 -0.76
CA CYS A 123 -21.73 -1.13 -0.72
C CYS A 123 -20.97 -1.34 -2.03
N PHE A 124 -21.59 -1.04 -3.18
CA PHE A 124 -20.93 -1.08 -4.48
C PHE A 124 -19.73 -0.11 -4.53
N TRP A 125 -19.94 1.17 -4.16
CA TRP A 125 -18.85 2.15 -4.15
C TRP A 125 -17.77 1.87 -3.10
N ILE A 126 -18.15 1.29 -1.96
CA ILE A 126 -17.20 0.78 -0.95
C ILE A 126 -16.36 -0.35 -1.54
N ASN A 127 -16.96 -1.28 -2.29
CA ASN A 127 -16.22 -2.34 -2.96
C ASN A 127 -15.28 -1.77 -4.03
N LYS A 128 -15.67 -0.71 -4.77
CA LYS A 128 -14.74 0.01 -5.67
C LYS A 128 -13.59 0.67 -4.92
N ALA A 129 -13.81 1.20 -3.73
CA ALA A 129 -12.72 1.70 -2.88
C ALA A 129 -11.79 0.56 -2.42
N LYS A 130 -12.34 -0.58 -1.98
CA LYS A 130 -11.55 -1.78 -1.63
C LYS A 130 -10.73 -2.26 -2.82
N GLU A 131 -11.34 -2.43 -3.98
CA GLU A 131 -10.67 -2.76 -5.22
C GLU A 131 -9.58 -1.75 -5.56
N TYR A 132 -9.83 -0.44 -5.39
CA TYR A 132 -8.81 0.59 -5.64
C TYR A 132 -7.59 0.41 -4.73
N PHE A 133 -7.79 0.08 -3.45
CA PHE A 133 -6.70 -0.19 -2.52
C PHE A 133 -5.98 -1.51 -2.84
N GLU A 134 -6.71 -2.54 -3.27
CA GLU A 134 -6.15 -3.85 -3.64
C GLU A 134 -5.41 -3.82 -4.99
N LYS A 135 -5.89 -3.03 -5.97
CA LYS A 135 -5.38 -2.93 -7.34
C LYS A 135 -4.22 -1.95 -7.51
N ARG A 136 -3.55 -1.53 -6.44
CA ARG A 136 -2.25 -0.84 -6.55
C ARG A 136 -1.13 -1.78 -6.10
N PRO A 137 -0.81 -2.85 -6.83
CA PRO A 137 0.48 -3.48 -6.63
C PRO A 137 1.57 -2.42 -6.86
N PHE A 138 2.69 -2.56 -6.18
CA PHE A 138 3.85 -1.79 -6.55
C PHE A 138 4.30 -2.22 -7.94
N VAL A 139 4.74 -1.27 -8.77
CA VAL A 139 5.22 -1.59 -10.12
C VAL A 139 6.73 -1.47 -10.14
N LEU A 140 7.42 -2.57 -10.38
CA LEU A 140 8.85 -2.57 -10.65
C LEU A 140 9.08 -2.28 -12.12
N SER A 141 9.39 -1.02 -12.43
CA SER A 141 9.72 -0.60 -13.79
C SER A 141 11.10 -1.10 -14.20
N ILE A 142 11.16 -1.97 -15.20
CA ILE A 142 12.42 -2.45 -15.80
C ILE A 142 12.74 -1.57 -17.01
N ASP A 143 13.25 -0.38 -16.74
CA ASP A 143 13.73 0.53 -17.80
C ASP A 143 15.17 0.14 -18.19
N PRO A 144 15.48 -0.18 -19.46
CA PRO A 144 16.82 -0.56 -19.89
C PRO A 144 17.90 0.50 -19.61
N GLN A 145 17.50 1.77 -19.46
CA GLN A 145 18.43 2.87 -19.14
C GLN A 145 18.74 2.96 -17.64
N TRP A 146 17.99 2.24 -16.80
CA TRP A 146 18.17 2.28 -15.35
C TRP A 146 19.11 1.17 -14.87
N GLY A 147 20.02 1.53 -13.95
CA GLY A 147 20.68 0.55 -13.11
C GLY A 147 19.69 -0.10 -12.14
N VAL A 148 19.97 -1.35 -11.72
CA VAL A 148 19.10 -2.11 -10.79
C VAL A 148 18.80 -1.31 -9.51
N ARG A 149 19.82 -0.67 -8.93
CA ARG A 149 19.66 0.18 -7.75
C ARG A 149 18.58 1.26 -7.93
N ARG A 150 18.51 1.89 -9.11
CA ARG A 150 17.49 2.92 -9.40
C ARG A 150 16.09 2.32 -9.50
N ALA A 151 15.95 1.12 -10.07
CA ALA A 151 14.67 0.41 -10.10
C ALA A 151 14.18 0.08 -8.68
N ILE A 152 15.06 -0.41 -7.80
CA ILE A 152 14.72 -0.67 -6.39
C ILE A 152 14.37 0.62 -5.65
N ARG A 153 15.11 1.72 -5.88
CA ARG A 153 14.78 3.03 -5.30
C ARG A 153 13.40 3.53 -5.74
N HIS A 154 13.07 3.37 -7.02
CA HIS A 154 11.76 3.75 -7.54
C HIS A 154 10.63 2.94 -6.89
N LEU A 155 10.88 1.66 -6.61
CA LEU A 155 9.96 0.80 -5.86
C LEU A 155 9.79 1.29 -4.41
N LEU A 156 10.88 1.59 -3.70
CA LEU A 156 10.81 2.17 -2.34
C LEU A 156 10.07 3.51 -2.30
N ALA A 157 10.24 4.36 -3.33
CA ALA A 157 9.53 5.62 -3.42
C ALA A 157 8.01 5.42 -3.52
N GLN A 158 7.54 4.37 -4.21
CA GLN A 158 6.12 4.03 -4.24
C GLN A 158 5.62 3.60 -2.86
N ALA A 159 6.40 2.78 -2.14
CA ALA A 159 6.08 2.38 -0.76
C ALA A 159 6.02 3.59 0.18
N GLN A 160 6.97 4.52 0.05
CA GLN A 160 7.01 5.75 0.85
C GLN A 160 5.81 6.65 0.56
N ASN A 161 5.46 6.84 -0.72
CA ASN A 161 4.29 7.62 -1.11
C ASN A 161 3.01 7.02 -0.52
N ARG A 162 2.87 5.69 -0.57
CA ARG A 162 1.73 4.98 0.02
C ARG A 162 1.70 5.08 1.55
N GLN A 163 2.85 5.02 2.20
CA GLN A 163 2.98 5.23 3.64
C GLN A 163 2.59 6.65 4.05
N ASN A 164 2.86 7.66 3.23
CA ASN A 164 2.42 9.03 3.50
C ASN A 164 0.89 9.19 3.34
N GLU A 165 0.26 8.35 2.51
CA GLU A 165 -1.19 8.32 2.32
C GLU A 165 -1.91 7.48 3.39
N GLY A 166 -1.29 6.44 3.94
CA GLY A 166 -1.87 5.55 4.95
C GLY A 166 -1.46 5.90 6.38
N ALA A 167 -2.43 6.23 7.25
CA ALA A 167 -2.13 6.44 8.67
C ALA A 167 -1.73 5.11 9.35
N GLY A 168 -0.47 4.99 9.77
CA GLY A 168 -0.01 3.92 10.66
C GLY A 168 0.58 2.65 10.03
N THR A 169 0.49 2.46 8.70
CA THR A 169 1.03 1.27 8.03
C THR A 169 2.49 1.48 7.60
N ARG A 170 3.40 0.56 7.97
CA ARG A 170 4.84 0.64 7.65
C ARG A 170 5.20 0.04 6.29
N PHE A 171 4.60 0.52 5.20
CA PHE A 171 4.82 0.00 3.84
C PHE A 171 6.31 -0.13 3.47
N VAL A 172 7.14 0.87 3.83
CA VAL A 172 8.57 0.84 3.48
C VAL A 172 9.30 -0.27 4.24
N GLY A 173 9.09 -0.37 5.55
CA GLY A 173 9.73 -1.39 6.38
C GLY A 173 9.32 -2.81 5.97
N THR A 174 8.03 -3.03 5.78
CA THR A 174 7.48 -4.32 5.32
C THR A 174 8.01 -4.71 3.94
N LEU A 175 8.10 -3.76 3.00
CA LEU A 175 8.67 -4.02 1.68
C LEU A 175 10.16 -4.39 1.78
N MET A 176 10.94 -3.67 2.59
CA MET A 176 12.36 -3.96 2.80
C MET A 176 12.57 -5.35 3.41
N GLN A 177 11.88 -5.66 4.51
CA GLN A 177 12.01 -6.95 5.21
C GLN A 177 11.70 -8.12 4.27
N HIS A 178 10.55 -8.11 3.62
CA HIS A 178 10.14 -9.21 2.74
C HIS A 178 11.00 -9.30 1.47
N MET A 179 11.56 -8.19 0.98
CA MET A 179 12.51 -8.23 -0.14
C MET A 179 13.86 -8.83 0.27
N VAL A 180 14.34 -8.55 1.48
CA VAL A 180 15.53 -9.24 2.03
C VAL A 180 15.25 -10.72 2.16
N GLY A 181 14.10 -11.11 2.73
CA GLY A 181 13.68 -12.50 2.82
C GLY A 181 13.62 -13.18 1.44
N ALA A 182 13.01 -12.54 0.44
CA ALA A 182 12.94 -13.07 -0.91
C ALA A 182 14.32 -13.28 -1.55
N LYS A 183 15.25 -12.33 -1.33
CA LYS A 183 16.64 -12.48 -1.78
C LYS A 183 17.32 -13.67 -1.11
N LEU A 184 17.11 -13.87 0.19
CA LEU A 184 17.69 -14.98 0.95
C LEU A 184 17.11 -16.32 0.50
N ASP A 185 15.81 -16.43 0.24
CA ASP A 185 15.18 -17.63 -0.36
C ASP A 185 15.82 -17.99 -1.70
N VAL A 186 16.06 -17.00 -2.56
CA VAL A 186 16.68 -17.21 -3.88
C VAL A 186 18.15 -17.65 -3.74
N LEU A 187 18.86 -17.18 -2.70
CA LEU A 187 20.26 -17.48 -2.47
C LEU A 187 20.48 -18.84 -1.77
N LEU A 188 19.74 -19.09 -0.68
CA LEU A 188 19.93 -20.23 0.22
C LEU A 188 19.02 -21.42 -0.14
N GLY A 189 17.95 -21.16 -0.88
CA GLY A 189 16.86 -22.10 -1.14
C GLY A 189 15.67 -21.87 -0.21
N GLU A 190 14.48 -22.15 -0.72
CA GLU A 190 13.22 -21.97 0.00
C GLU A 190 13.16 -22.85 1.27
N GLY A 191 12.62 -22.28 2.35
CA GLY A 191 12.46 -22.98 3.63
C GLY A 191 13.72 -23.03 4.50
N LYS A 192 14.83 -22.40 4.07
CA LYS A 192 16.04 -22.26 4.88
C LYS A 192 16.00 -21.09 5.87
N ILE A 193 15.13 -20.12 5.63
CA ILE A 193 14.87 -19.01 6.53
C ILE A 193 13.39 -18.95 6.88
N THR A 194 13.08 -18.43 8.07
CA THR A 194 11.70 -18.23 8.51
C THR A 194 11.25 -16.82 8.18
N HIS A 195 10.09 -16.70 7.52
CA HIS A 195 9.47 -15.42 7.21
C HIS A 195 8.41 -15.10 8.25
N HIS A 196 8.44 -13.89 8.78
CA HIS A 196 7.53 -13.42 9.82
C HIS A 196 6.69 -12.25 9.33
N HIS A 197 5.48 -12.11 9.87
CA HIS A 197 4.63 -10.96 9.57
C HIS A 197 5.29 -9.68 10.12
N SER A 198 5.29 -8.60 9.33
CA SER A 198 6.00 -7.36 9.68
C SER A 198 5.50 -6.64 10.94
N ASN A 199 4.27 -6.95 11.40
CA ASN A 199 3.64 -6.37 12.59
C ASN A 199 3.68 -7.30 13.82
N GLN A 200 4.34 -8.45 13.74
CA GLN A 200 4.43 -9.36 14.87
C GLN A 200 5.44 -8.78 15.88
N ASN A 201 4.92 -8.23 16.99
CA ASN A 201 5.75 -7.67 18.05
C ASN A 201 6.66 -8.75 18.65
N ASP A 202 7.94 -8.42 18.85
CA ASP A 202 8.94 -9.28 19.51
C ASP A 202 8.64 -9.52 21.01
N SER A 203 7.52 -9.01 21.53
CA SER A 203 7.07 -9.18 22.91
C SER A 203 6.53 -10.60 23.13
N GLY A 204 7.43 -11.57 23.17
CA GLY A 204 7.15 -12.97 23.53
C GLY A 204 7.85 -14.03 22.69
N SER A 205 8.43 -13.67 21.53
CA SER A 205 9.23 -14.59 20.72
C SER A 205 10.72 -14.45 21.04
N CYS A 206 11.42 -15.57 21.20
CA CYS A 206 12.89 -15.68 21.31
C CYS A 206 13.58 -15.33 19.98
N ARG A 207 13.23 -14.18 19.39
CA ARG A 207 13.65 -13.76 18.06
C ARG A 207 14.78 -12.75 18.19
N SER A 208 15.95 -13.09 17.67
CA SER A 208 17.16 -12.27 17.80
C SER A 208 17.20 -11.12 16.79
N GLY A 209 16.50 -11.27 15.65
CA GLY A 209 16.36 -10.26 14.60
C GLY A 209 15.29 -10.61 13.57
N ASP A 210 15.28 -9.90 12.44
CA ASP A 210 14.31 -10.17 11.38
C ASP A 210 14.50 -11.55 10.73
N PHE A 211 15.76 -11.96 10.54
CA PHE A 211 16.12 -13.29 10.08
C PHE A 211 17.33 -13.79 10.84
N ASP A 212 17.33 -15.07 11.20
CA ASP A 212 18.47 -15.74 11.84
C ASP A 212 19.00 -16.82 10.88
N TYR A 213 20.31 -16.83 10.63
CA TYR A 213 20.96 -17.85 9.79
C TYR A 213 22.39 -18.12 10.28
N GLU A 214 22.65 -19.35 10.72
CA GLU A 214 23.90 -19.74 11.38
C GLU A 214 24.22 -18.83 12.57
N ASP A 215 25.39 -18.17 12.59
CA ASP A 215 25.78 -17.19 13.61
C ASP A 215 25.32 -15.76 13.29
N MET A 216 24.70 -15.52 12.14
CA MET A 216 24.30 -14.20 11.67
C MET A 216 22.86 -13.87 12.04
N VAL A 217 22.65 -12.66 12.58
CA VAL A 217 21.31 -12.13 12.91
C VAL A 217 21.05 -10.87 12.10
N LEU A 218 20.11 -10.93 11.18
CA LEU A 218 19.81 -9.86 10.25
C LEU A 218 18.68 -8.99 10.79
N HIS A 219 18.90 -7.68 10.82
CA HIS A 219 17.89 -6.68 11.14
C HIS A 219 17.62 -5.81 9.92
N VAL A 220 16.37 -5.64 9.54
CA VAL A 220 15.97 -4.86 8.36
C VAL A 220 15.14 -3.67 8.80
N THR A 221 15.64 -2.47 8.55
CA THR A 221 14.93 -1.23 8.93
C THR A 221 15.19 -0.12 7.92
N ASN A 222 14.22 0.78 7.73
CA ASN A 222 14.47 1.99 6.95
C ASN A 222 15.36 2.99 7.70
N LEU A 223 15.18 3.10 9.02
CA LEU A 223 15.90 4.01 9.89
C LEU A 223 16.18 3.33 11.24
N PRO A 224 17.45 3.11 11.59
CA PRO A 224 17.85 2.53 12.88
C PRO A 224 17.47 3.43 14.07
N THR A 225 17.29 2.80 15.23
CA THR A 225 16.98 3.45 16.50
C THR A 225 17.92 2.93 17.59
N GLU A 226 18.01 3.61 18.73
CA GLU A 226 18.76 3.10 19.89
C GLU A 226 18.25 1.73 20.35
N ALA A 227 16.95 1.47 20.27
CA ALA A 227 16.38 0.16 20.59
C ALA A 227 16.92 -0.95 19.68
N LEU A 228 17.13 -0.65 18.39
CA LEU A 228 17.76 -1.60 17.47
C LEU A 228 19.23 -1.82 17.83
N LEU A 229 19.96 -0.76 18.18
CA LEU A 229 21.35 -0.86 18.64
C LEU A 229 21.45 -1.77 19.88
N SER A 230 20.58 -1.59 20.87
CA SER A 230 20.55 -2.44 22.08
C SER A 230 20.35 -3.91 21.74
N LYS A 231 19.49 -4.24 20.75
CA LYS A 231 19.34 -5.62 20.26
C LYS A 231 20.60 -6.15 19.61
N CYS A 232 21.27 -5.34 18.78
CA CYS A 232 22.53 -5.73 18.15
C CYS A 232 23.61 -6.03 19.21
N ILE A 233 23.68 -5.24 20.27
CA ILE A 233 24.60 -5.46 21.40
C ILE A 233 24.27 -6.75 22.13
N ALA A 234 23.00 -6.99 22.45
CA ALA A 234 22.57 -8.24 23.08
C ALA A 234 22.94 -9.47 22.22
N ASN A 235 22.81 -9.37 20.89
CA ASN A 235 23.24 -10.42 19.97
C ASN A 235 24.75 -10.65 20.03
N LEU A 236 25.56 -9.58 20.05
CA LEU A 236 27.01 -9.68 20.19
C LEU A 236 27.43 -10.32 21.51
N GLU A 237 26.78 -9.97 22.61
CA GLU A 237 27.01 -10.57 23.93
C GLU A 237 26.59 -12.04 23.97
N GLY A 238 25.57 -12.40 23.20
CA GLY A 238 25.12 -13.78 22.97
C GLY A 238 25.99 -14.60 22.01
N GLY A 239 27.06 -14.02 21.44
CA GLY A 239 27.96 -14.69 20.50
C GLY A 239 27.50 -14.71 19.05
N PHE A 240 26.45 -13.95 18.70
CA PHE A 240 25.96 -13.79 17.34
C PHE A 240 26.56 -12.56 16.65
N LYS A 241 26.52 -12.55 15.32
CA LYS A 241 26.96 -11.43 14.48
C LYS A 241 25.77 -10.68 13.90
N PRO A 242 25.46 -9.48 14.41
CA PRO A 242 24.38 -8.67 13.87
C PRO A 242 24.77 -8.05 12.53
N LEU A 243 23.88 -8.16 11.55
CA LEU A 243 23.94 -7.47 10.26
C LEU A 243 22.70 -6.59 10.12
N VAL A 244 22.89 -5.28 10.02
CA VAL A 244 21.81 -4.33 9.78
C VAL A 244 21.73 -3.97 8.29
N ILE A 245 20.60 -4.26 7.67
CA ILE A 245 20.27 -3.87 6.30
C ILE A 245 19.34 -2.65 6.36
N THR A 246 19.82 -1.51 5.89
CA THR A 246 19.12 -0.23 6.07
C THR A 246 19.23 0.72 4.87
N SER A 247 18.44 1.79 4.85
CA SER A 247 18.61 2.85 3.85
C SER A 247 19.98 3.51 3.93
N SER A 248 20.41 4.16 2.84
CA SER A 248 21.65 4.95 2.78
C SER A 248 21.76 5.97 3.95
N LYS A 249 20.65 6.62 4.31
CA LYS A 249 20.61 7.55 5.46
C LYS A 249 20.71 6.79 6.79
N GLY A 250 20.04 5.65 6.90
CA GLY A 250 20.05 4.83 8.11
C GLY A 250 21.43 4.22 8.41
N ALA A 251 22.22 3.89 7.38
CA ALA A 251 23.58 3.39 7.57
C ALA A 251 24.45 4.42 8.32
N PHE A 252 24.47 5.68 7.84
CA PHE A 252 25.16 6.78 8.50
C PHE A 252 24.67 7.01 9.95
N VAL A 253 23.35 6.95 10.17
CA VAL A 253 22.77 7.09 11.52
C VAL A 253 23.27 5.99 12.46
N LEU A 254 23.33 4.74 12.00
CA LEU A 254 23.79 3.63 12.82
C LEU A 254 25.29 3.68 13.11
N GLU A 255 26.11 4.06 12.12
CA GLU A 255 27.55 4.31 12.33
C GLU A 255 27.76 5.33 13.45
N THR A 256 27.06 6.48 13.37
CA THR A 256 27.12 7.51 14.41
C THR A 256 26.66 6.98 15.78
N LEU A 257 25.62 6.13 15.82
CA LEU A 257 25.15 5.53 17.08
C LEU A 257 26.20 4.59 17.68
N LEU A 258 26.88 3.78 16.87
CA LEU A 258 27.92 2.84 17.32
C LEU A 258 29.18 3.55 17.82
N GLU A 259 29.61 4.62 17.14
CA GLU A 259 30.75 5.45 17.56
C GLU A 259 30.53 6.10 18.93
N ASN A 260 29.30 6.57 19.18
CA ASN A 260 28.97 7.28 20.42
C ASN A 260 28.64 6.33 21.58
N PHE A 261 28.04 5.16 21.29
CA PHE A 261 27.61 4.26 22.34
C PHE A 261 28.79 3.54 22.99
N GLY A 262 28.86 3.56 24.33
CA GLY A 262 29.92 2.89 25.08
C GLY A 262 31.34 3.36 24.70
N ASN A 263 31.49 4.62 24.25
CA ASN A 263 32.74 5.19 23.75
C ASN A 263 33.35 4.37 22.58
N GLY A 264 32.53 3.90 21.65
CA GLY A 264 32.98 3.16 20.47
C GLY A 264 33.32 1.68 20.74
N LEU A 265 32.93 1.12 21.89
CA LEU A 265 33.20 -0.29 22.24
C LEU A 265 32.65 -1.30 21.21
N TYR A 266 31.59 -0.90 20.51
CA TYR A 266 30.91 -1.72 19.50
C TYR A 266 31.17 -1.27 18.06
N ASP A 267 32.02 -0.26 17.88
CA ASP A 267 32.39 0.21 16.55
C ASP A 267 33.06 -0.90 15.74
N GLY A 268 32.67 -1.03 14.47
CA GLY A 268 33.09 -2.10 13.57
C GLY A 268 32.65 -3.52 13.95
N ARG A 269 31.84 -3.71 15.00
CA ARG A 269 31.35 -5.05 15.42
C ARG A 269 29.98 -5.42 14.87
N VAL A 270 29.26 -4.45 14.30
CA VAL A 270 27.96 -4.65 13.64
C VAL A 270 28.16 -4.40 12.15
N ASP A 271 27.82 -5.38 11.31
CA ASP A 271 27.87 -5.20 9.86
C ASP A 271 26.71 -4.31 9.41
N ILE A 272 26.97 -3.38 8.49
CA ILE A 272 25.97 -2.46 7.96
C ILE A 272 25.97 -2.55 6.44
N LEU A 273 24.82 -2.88 5.85
CA LEU A 273 24.64 -2.93 4.41
C LEU A 273 23.50 -2.01 3.96
N GLU A 274 23.77 -1.24 2.91
CA GLU A 274 22.75 -0.39 2.30
C GLU A 274 21.77 -1.25 1.48
N PHE A 275 20.48 -1.12 1.74
CA PHE A 275 19.44 -1.99 1.21
C PHE A 275 19.38 -2.03 -0.31
N GLU A 276 19.42 -0.87 -0.99
CA GLU A 276 19.33 -0.85 -2.45
C GLU A 276 20.53 -1.53 -3.09
N GLN A 277 21.73 -1.31 -2.54
CA GLN A 277 22.97 -1.97 -2.98
C GLN A 277 22.95 -3.47 -2.66
N PHE A 278 22.50 -3.86 -1.47
CA PHE A 278 22.38 -5.25 -1.04
C PHE A 278 21.48 -6.04 -2.00
N ILE A 279 20.35 -5.48 -2.41
CA ILE A 279 19.49 -6.16 -3.39
C ILE A 279 20.13 -6.14 -4.79
N ALA A 280 20.69 -5.00 -5.20
CA ALA A 280 21.27 -4.85 -6.53
C ALA A 280 22.47 -5.77 -6.78
N SER A 281 23.33 -6.01 -5.78
CA SER A 281 24.49 -6.88 -5.91
C SER A 281 24.09 -8.30 -6.31
N ASN A 282 23.15 -8.92 -5.57
CA ASN A 282 22.67 -10.27 -5.89
C ASN A 282 22.00 -10.35 -7.26
N VAL A 283 21.22 -9.33 -7.66
CA VAL A 283 20.60 -9.31 -9.00
C VAL A 283 21.68 -9.31 -10.09
N ILE A 284 22.76 -8.54 -9.91
CA ILE A 284 23.87 -8.45 -10.85
C ILE A 284 24.69 -9.75 -10.87
N GLU A 285 25.03 -10.28 -9.70
CA GLU A 285 25.86 -11.48 -9.51
C GLU A 285 25.14 -12.75 -10.00
N LEU A 286 23.93 -13.02 -9.51
CA LEU A 286 23.10 -14.13 -9.97
C LEU A 286 22.73 -13.98 -11.45
N GLY A 287 22.61 -12.73 -11.90
CA GLY A 287 22.38 -12.38 -13.30
C GLY A 287 23.60 -12.48 -14.20
N ARG A 288 24.77 -12.91 -13.69
CA ARG A 288 26.02 -13.06 -14.45
C ARG A 288 26.37 -11.81 -15.26
N PHE A 289 26.15 -10.64 -14.65
CA PHE A 289 26.53 -9.32 -15.17
C PHE A 289 25.93 -8.95 -16.56
N ASN A 290 24.95 -9.69 -17.08
CA ASN A 290 24.30 -9.41 -18.37
C ASN A 290 22.82 -9.02 -18.20
N ALA A 291 22.27 -8.34 -19.20
CA ALA A 291 20.92 -7.78 -19.12
C ALA A 291 19.82 -8.85 -18.92
N ALA A 292 19.88 -9.93 -19.69
CA ALA A 292 18.90 -11.02 -19.61
C ALA A 292 18.96 -11.71 -18.24
N GLY A 293 20.16 -11.99 -17.74
CA GLY A 293 20.37 -12.57 -16.42
C GLY A 293 19.91 -11.65 -15.30
N ARG A 294 20.16 -10.33 -15.38
CA ARG A 294 19.62 -9.37 -14.40
C ARG A 294 18.08 -9.38 -14.39
N LYS A 295 17.43 -9.37 -15.55
CA LYS A 295 15.96 -9.47 -15.65
C LYS A 295 15.46 -10.77 -15.01
N ALA A 296 16.10 -11.89 -15.32
CA ALA A 296 15.74 -13.21 -14.77
C ALA A 296 15.92 -13.28 -13.24
N SER A 297 17.05 -12.81 -12.71
CA SER A 297 17.32 -12.80 -11.27
C SER A 297 16.35 -11.90 -10.51
N LEU A 298 16.06 -10.71 -11.06
CA LEU A 298 15.10 -9.80 -10.47
C LEU A 298 13.69 -10.40 -10.48
N THR A 299 13.30 -11.06 -11.56
CA THR A 299 12.00 -11.76 -11.67
C THR A 299 11.86 -12.82 -10.58
N LYS A 300 12.88 -13.66 -10.37
CA LYS A 300 12.87 -14.69 -9.31
C LYS A 300 12.72 -14.10 -7.91
N ILE A 301 13.42 -13.01 -7.61
CA ILE A 301 13.30 -12.33 -6.32
C ILE A 301 11.89 -11.77 -6.13
N ILE A 302 11.29 -11.19 -7.18
CA ILE A 302 9.93 -10.65 -7.11
C ILE A 302 8.88 -11.76 -6.97
N GLU A 303 9.05 -12.89 -7.63
CA GLU A 303 8.19 -14.06 -7.46
C GLU A 303 8.25 -14.61 -6.03
N ALA A 304 9.45 -14.77 -5.48
CA ALA A 304 9.64 -15.18 -4.08
C ALA A 304 9.02 -14.16 -3.11
N TYR A 305 9.23 -12.87 -3.34
CA TYR A 305 8.61 -11.79 -2.56
C TYR A 305 7.09 -11.88 -2.58
N ASN A 306 6.48 -11.99 -3.76
CA ASN A 306 5.04 -12.06 -3.90
C ASN A 306 4.45 -13.30 -3.24
N ARG A 307 5.16 -14.42 -3.26
CA ARG A 307 4.76 -15.61 -2.51
C ARG A 307 4.77 -15.33 -1.00
N ILE A 308 5.84 -14.74 -0.46
CA ILE A 308 5.94 -14.36 0.96
C ILE A 308 4.78 -13.43 1.35
N ILE A 309 4.47 -12.42 0.54
CA ILE A 309 3.34 -11.52 0.79
C ILE A 309 2.02 -12.29 0.90
N VAL A 310 1.76 -13.24 0.00
CA VAL A 310 0.52 -14.03 0.01
C VAL A 310 0.45 -14.96 1.22
N THR A 311 1.57 -15.56 1.64
CA THR A 311 1.58 -16.59 2.69
C THR A 311 1.79 -16.06 4.10
N VAL A 312 2.40 -14.88 4.26
CA VAL A 312 2.85 -14.36 5.56
C VAL A 312 2.17 -13.03 5.92
N GLU A 313 2.10 -12.08 4.99
CA GLU A 313 1.59 -10.72 5.27
C GLU A 313 0.09 -10.59 4.97
N TYR A 314 -0.43 -11.35 4.01
CA TYR A 314 -1.83 -11.35 3.53
C TYR A 314 -2.32 -10.02 2.93
N ASP A 315 -1.53 -8.94 2.95
CA ASP A 315 -1.83 -7.69 2.26
C ASP A 315 -1.43 -7.76 0.77
N LEU A 316 -2.37 -8.15 -0.08
CA LEU A 316 -2.15 -8.24 -1.53
C LEU A 316 -1.78 -6.91 -2.19
N SER A 317 -2.08 -5.77 -1.55
CA SER A 317 -1.67 -4.45 -2.08
C SER A 317 -0.15 -4.26 -2.06
N MET A 318 0.56 -5.07 -1.27
CA MET A 318 2.03 -5.09 -1.21
C MET A 318 2.68 -5.83 -2.38
N LYS A 319 1.92 -6.60 -3.18
CA LYS A 319 2.51 -7.35 -4.30
C LYS A 319 3.21 -6.42 -5.28
N ILE A 320 4.26 -6.94 -5.90
CA ILE A 320 5.04 -6.25 -6.91
C ILE A 320 4.72 -6.87 -8.28
N GLU A 321 4.28 -6.05 -9.21
CA GLU A 321 4.16 -6.42 -10.62
C GLU A 321 5.39 -5.96 -11.40
N LEU A 322 5.82 -6.79 -12.36
CA LEU A 322 6.87 -6.40 -13.29
C LEU A 322 6.25 -5.53 -14.37
N GLY A 323 6.62 -4.25 -14.39
CA GLY A 323 6.20 -3.34 -15.45
C GLY A 323 7.08 -3.52 -16.68
N GLU A 324 6.50 -4.02 -17.77
CA GLU A 324 7.12 -3.94 -19.09
C GLU A 324 6.78 -2.58 -19.71
N LYS A 325 7.80 -1.86 -20.18
CA LYS A 325 7.62 -0.71 -21.07
C LYS A 325 7.86 -1.14 -22.49
#